data_AF-A0A0P9LTQ2-F1
#
_entry.id   AF-A0A0P9LTQ2-F1
#
_cell.length_a   1.000
_cell.length_b   1.000
_cell.length_c   1.000
_cell.angle_alpha   90.00
_cell.angle_beta   90.00
_cell.angle_gamma   90.00
#
_symmetry.space_group_name_H-M   'P 1'
#
loop_
_entity.id
_entity.type
_entity.pdbx_description
1 polymer ?
#
loop_
_entity_poly.entity_id
_entity_poly.type
_entity_poly.pdbx_seq_one_letter_code
_entity_poly.pdbx_strand_id
1 'polypeptide(L)'
;AVVKDVLGALAPMFYFVMFALLAIGFSLAVFLPAVPFLFWMVGIFNWVVSVLVGCAAGSMWAATHLGAEEDKGSRSTYGYIFLIDMMLRPSLMVLGFFFASVAVIGGGTILNLLFASALANANADSIVGLFKMIGWLMIYARIATFGVTRLFGLQASLADYVISFLGGREGANLMGGMVDNMKGMFGAAGSGAQRTPGVKLQPRKPGAGGNGDGIQ
;
A
#
# COMPACT_ATOMS: atom_id res chain seq x y z
N ALA A 1 -36.89 -30.81 -21.48
CA ALA A 1 -35.58 -30.81 -22.16
C ALA A 1 -34.96 -29.42 -22.13
N VAL A 2 -35.55 -28.44 -22.82
CA VAL A 2 -35.04 -27.05 -22.95
C VAL A 2 -34.62 -26.39 -21.61
N VAL A 3 -35.42 -26.48 -20.54
CA VAL A 3 -35.08 -25.87 -19.24
C VAL A 3 -33.82 -26.48 -18.61
N LYS A 4 -33.62 -27.80 -18.74
CA LYS A 4 -32.44 -28.49 -18.21
C LYS A 4 -31.18 -28.11 -19.00
N ASP A 5 -31.31 -27.96 -20.32
CA ASP A 5 -30.20 -27.58 -21.19
C ASP A 5 -29.81 -26.11 -21.00
N VAL A 6 -30.78 -25.21 -20.80
CA VAL A 6 -30.52 -23.80 -20.44
C VAL A 6 -29.89 -23.68 -19.05
N LEU A 7 -30.37 -24.44 -18.05
CA LEU A 7 -29.77 -24.47 -16.72
C LEU A 7 -28.35 -25.06 -16.76
N GLY A 8 -28.11 -26.09 -17.56
CA GLY A 8 -26.79 -26.66 -17.78
C GLY A 8 -25.81 -25.67 -18.44
N ALA A 9 -26.30 -24.83 -19.36
CA ALA A 9 -25.50 -23.80 -20.01
C ALA A 9 -25.21 -22.58 -19.09
N LEU A 10 -26.10 -22.28 -18.15
CA LEU A 10 -25.92 -21.19 -17.16
C LEU A 10 -25.17 -21.63 -15.89
N ALA A 11 -25.13 -22.93 -15.61
CA ALA A 11 -24.45 -23.50 -14.44
C ALA A 11 -22.98 -23.05 -14.29
N PRO A 12 -22.14 -23.00 -15.35
CA PRO A 12 -20.74 -22.55 -15.21
C PRO A 12 -20.65 -21.09 -14.75
N MET A 13 -21.52 -20.23 -15.26
CA MET A 13 -21.59 -18.82 -14.88
C MET A 13 -22.06 -18.65 -13.44
N PHE A 14 -23.03 -19.46 -13.00
CA PHE A 14 -23.48 -19.48 -11.62
C PHE A 14 -22.38 -19.91 -10.64
N TYR A 15 -21.67 -21.01 -10.92
CA TYR A 15 -20.56 -21.46 -10.08
C TYR A 15 -19.43 -20.43 -10.02
N PHE A 16 -19.12 -19.76 -11.12
CA PHE A 16 -18.13 -18.69 -11.15
C PHE A 16 -18.51 -17.52 -10.22
N VAL A 17 -19.76 -17.05 -10.28
CA VAL A 17 -20.25 -15.97 -9.41
C VAL A 17 -20.24 -16.41 -7.93
N MET A 18 -20.67 -17.64 -7.64
CA MET A 18 -20.67 -18.17 -6.28
C MET A 18 -19.25 -18.29 -5.72
N PHE A 19 -18.30 -18.75 -6.53
CA PHE A 19 -16.89 -18.80 -6.16
C PHE A 19 -16.32 -17.39 -5.92
N ALA A 20 -16.64 -16.42 -6.78
CA ALA A 20 -16.21 -15.03 -6.60
C ALA A 20 -16.75 -14.43 -5.29
N LEU A 21 -18.03 -14.62 -4.99
CA LEU A 21 -18.64 -14.17 -3.73
C LEU A 21 -18.00 -14.84 -2.50
N LEU A 22 -17.72 -16.14 -2.59
CA LEU A 22 -17.04 -16.87 -1.52
C LEU A 22 -15.61 -16.34 -1.31
N ALA A 23 -14.87 -16.05 -2.37
CA ALA A 23 -13.53 -15.47 -2.28
C ALA A 23 -13.54 -14.09 -1.61
N ILE A 24 -14.52 -13.24 -1.96
CA ILE A 24 -14.69 -11.92 -1.32
C ILE A 24 -15.02 -12.08 0.16
N GLY A 25 -15.99 -12.96 0.48
CA GLY A 25 -16.39 -13.24 1.85
C GLY A 25 -15.24 -13.78 2.69
N PHE A 26 -14.46 -14.71 2.14
CA PHE A 26 -13.26 -15.24 2.79
C PHE A 26 -12.22 -14.15 3.07
N SER A 27 -11.96 -13.26 2.11
CA SER A 27 -11.03 -12.14 2.30
C SER A 27 -11.49 -11.20 3.43
N LEU A 28 -12.78 -10.89 3.48
CA LEU A 28 -13.32 -9.99 4.50
C LEU A 28 -13.40 -10.64 5.89
N ALA A 29 -13.75 -11.92 5.96
CA ALA A 29 -13.99 -12.61 7.23
C ALA A 29 -12.74 -13.25 7.83
N VAL A 30 -11.81 -13.72 7.01
CA VAL A 30 -10.62 -14.47 7.47
C VAL A 30 -9.36 -13.65 7.32
N PHE A 31 -9.14 -13.03 6.16
CA PHE A 31 -7.88 -12.33 5.90
C PHE A 31 -7.75 -11.05 6.73
N LEU A 32 -8.78 -10.19 6.78
CA LEU A 32 -8.76 -8.95 7.57
C LEU A 32 -8.37 -9.14 9.05
N PRO A 33 -9.02 -10.02 9.83
CA PRO A 33 -8.65 -10.24 11.23
C PRO A 33 -7.30 -10.94 11.38
N ALA A 34 -6.81 -11.65 10.36
CA ALA A 34 -5.49 -12.26 10.37
C ALA A 34 -4.34 -11.28 10.06
N VAL A 35 -4.62 -10.11 9.47
CA VAL A 35 -3.60 -9.11 9.10
C VAL A 35 -2.64 -8.77 10.27
N PRO A 36 -3.11 -8.44 11.48
CA PRO A 36 -2.22 -8.07 12.58
C PRO A 36 -1.27 -9.21 12.96
N PHE A 37 -1.79 -10.45 12.94
CA PHE A 37 -1.00 -11.66 13.18
C PHE A 37 0.08 -11.86 12.11
N LEU A 38 -0.27 -11.71 10.83
CA LEU A 38 0.68 -11.86 9.72
C LEU A 38 1.85 -10.87 9.83
N PHE A 39 1.57 -9.59 10.10
CA PHE A 39 2.61 -8.58 10.32
C PHE A 39 3.46 -8.87 11.55
N TRP A 40 2.84 -9.39 12.62
CA TRP A 40 3.58 -9.78 13.82
C TRP A 40 4.56 -10.91 13.51
N MET A 41 4.11 -11.97 12.84
CA MET A 41 4.95 -13.12 12.47
C MET A 41 6.16 -12.71 11.61
N VAL A 42 5.92 -11.92 10.55
CA VAL A 42 7.00 -11.40 9.70
C VAL A 42 7.98 -10.55 10.50
N GLY A 43 7.47 -9.72 11.41
CA GLY A 43 8.27 -8.90 12.30
C GLY A 43 9.18 -9.68 13.25
N ILE A 44 8.68 -10.76 13.86
CA ILE A 44 9.52 -11.64 14.69
C ILE A 44 10.68 -12.17 13.86
N PHE A 45 10.40 -12.73 12.69
CA PHE A 45 11.44 -13.37 11.89
C PHE A 45 12.52 -12.36 11.50
N ASN A 46 12.12 -11.17 11.07
CA ASN A 46 13.07 -10.09 10.76
C ASN A 46 13.87 -9.67 12.00
N TRP A 47 13.23 -9.55 13.15
CA TRP A 47 13.92 -9.21 14.40
C TRP A 47 14.93 -10.28 14.82
N VAL A 48 14.57 -11.57 14.77
CA VAL A 48 15.48 -12.69 15.06
C VAL A 48 16.68 -12.68 14.12
N VAL A 49 16.46 -12.44 12.83
CA VAL A 49 17.55 -12.29 11.85
C VAL A 49 18.46 -11.13 12.24
N SER A 50 17.91 -9.97 12.64
CA SER A 50 18.71 -8.84 13.12
C SER A 50 19.54 -9.20 14.36
N VAL A 51 18.99 -9.99 15.29
CA VAL A 51 19.75 -10.48 16.46
C VAL A 51 20.94 -11.34 16.05
N LEU A 52 20.74 -12.28 15.13
CA LEU A 52 21.81 -13.16 14.63
C LEU A 52 22.89 -12.37 13.88
N VAL A 53 22.48 -11.42 13.03
CA VAL A 53 23.40 -10.51 12.35
C VAL A 53 24.16 -9.66 13.35
N GLY A 54 23.50 -9.21 14.43
CA GLY A 54 24.11 -8.43 15.49
C GLY A 54 25.24 -9.15 16.22
N CYS A 55 25.17 -10.47 16.39
CA CYS A 55 26.28 -11.24 16.97
C CYS A 55 27.55 -11.17 16.11
N ALA A 56 27.42 -11.27 14.79
CA ALA A 56 28.55 -11.19 13.87
C ALA A 56 29.03 -9.74 13.68
N ALA A 57 28.11 -8.83 13.37
CA ALA A 57 28.37 -7.42 13.13
C ALA A 57 28.91 -6.70 14.37
N GLY A 58 28.47 -7.10 15.57
CA GLY A 58 28.94 -6.54 16.84
C GLY A 58 30.43 -6.72 17.06
N SER A 59 30.99 -7.88 16.68
CA SER A 59 32.43 -8.14 16.79
C SER A 59 33.26 -7.24 15.86
N MET A 60 32.79 -7.04 14.62
CA MET A 60 33.42 -6.13 13.66
C MET A 60 33.25 -4.66 14.06
N TRP A 61 32.11 -4.29 14.65
CA TRP A 61 31.87 -2.95 15.16
C TRP A 61 32.73 -2.64 16.39
N ALA A 62 32.97 -3.60 17.28
CA ALA A 62 33.90 -3.42 18.39
C ALA A 62 35.32 -3.06 17.90
N ALA A 63 35.78 -3.64 16.78
CA ALA A 63 37.07 -3.29 16.18
C ALA A 63 37.14 -1.82 15.71
N THR A 64 36.00 -1.20 15.37
CA THR A 64 35.93 0.23 15.00
C THR A 64 36.19 1.17 16.18
N HIS A 65 36.14 0.68 17.42
CA HIS A 65 36.54 1.43 18.61
C HIS A 65 38.05 1.37 18.87
N LEU A 66 38.75 0.39 18.29
CA LEU A 66 40.19 0.18 18.45
C LEU A 66 41.02 0.88 17.35
N GLY A 67 40.44 1.14 16.18
CA GLY A 67 41.11 1.80 15.05
C GLY A 67 40.68 3.24 14.80
N ALA A 68 41.66 4.14 14.66
CA ALA A 68 41.61 5.53 14.16
C ALA A 68 41.30 6.65 15.16
N GLU A 69 42.36 7.30 15.60
CA GLU A 69 42.40 8.72 15.97
C GLU A 69 42.20 9.55 14.70
N GLU A 70 41.03 10.19 14.54
CA GLU A 70 40.73 11.46 13.84
C GLU A 70 39.24 11.57 13.46
N ASP A 71 38.52 10.46 13.31
CA ASP A 71 37.11 10.46 12.85
C ASP A 71 36.18 9.49 13.63
N LYS A 72 36.42 9.35 14.94
CA LYS A 72 35.75 8.37 15.83
C LYS A 72 34.22 8.49 15.90
N GLY A 73 33.66 9.65 15.59
CA GLY A 73 32.23 9.92 15.78
C GLY A 73 31.32 9.32 14.72
N SER A 74 31.71 9.29 13.45
CA SER A 74 30.75 9.01 12.36
C SER A 74 30.51 7.50 12.15
N ARG A 75 31.55 6.66 12.21
CA ARG A 75 31.41 5.21 11.94
C ARG A 75 30.92 4.40 13.13
N SER A 76 31.29 4.79 14.36
CA SER A 76 30.85 4.11 15.59
C SER A 76 29.37 4.37 15.90
N THR A 77 28.84 5.55 15.55
CA THR A 77 27.43 5.95 15.77
C THR A 77 26.42 4.98 15.14
N TYR A 78 26.73 4.42 13.96
CA TYR A 78 25.82 3.48 13.28
C TYR A 78 25.56 2.19 14.07
N GLY A 79 26.56 1.66 14.79
CA GLY A 79 26.36 0.47 15.59
C GLY A 79 25.54 0.72 16.86
N TYR A 80 25.62 1.93 17.43
CA TYR A 80 24.72 2.32 18.53
C TYR A 80 23.26 2.36 18.08
N ILE A 81 22.99 2.93 16.89
CA ILE A 81 21.64 2.96 16.31
C ILE A 81 21.14 1.54 16.03
N PHE A 82 22.00 0.66 15.52
CA PHE A 82 21.67 -0.75 15.27
C PHE A 82 21.34 -1.52 16.57
N LEU A 83 22.12 -1.35 17.63
CA LEU A 83 21.85 -1.99 18.93
C LEU A 83 20.54 -1.49 19.55
N ILE A 84 20.28 -0.18 19.47
CA ILE A 84 19.04 0.43 19.94
C ILE A 84 17.84 -0.11 19.13
N ASP A 85 17.96 -0.20 17.80
CA ASP A 85 16.93 -0.81 16.95
C ASP A 85 16.64 -2.25 17.36
N MET A 86 17.67 -3.07 17.49
CA MET A 86 17.52 -4.47 17.89
C MET A 86 16.81 -4.63 19.25
N MET A 87 17.10 -3.76 20.23
CA MET A 87 16.47 -3.85 21.55
C MET A 87 15.05 -3.28 21.57
N LEU A 88 14.81 -2.16 20.88
CA LEU A 88 13.53 -1.45 20.94
C LEU A 88 12.50 -1.93 19.92
N ARG A 89 12.92 -2.60 18.84
CA ARG A 89 12.02 -3.00 17.75
C ARG A 89 10.80 -3.80 18.22
N PRO A 90 10.89 -4.85 19.05
CA PRO A 90 9.70 -5.57 19.53
C PRO A 90 8.73 -4.66 20.30
N SER A 91 9.26 -3.79 21.16
CA SER A 91 8.46 -2.85 21.95
C SER A 91 7.77 -1.81 21.06
N LEU A 92 8.47 -1.29 20.05
CA LEU A 92 7.92 -0.36 19.07
C LEU A 92 6.87 -1.02 18.19
N MET A 93 7.04 -2.31 17.83
CA MET A 93 6.03 -3.04 17.09
C MET A 93 4.71 -3.18 17.88
N VAL A 94 4.79 -3.40 19.19
CA VAL A 94 3.61 -3.43 20.07
C VAL A 94 2.91 -2.07 20.10
N LEU A 95 3.65 -0.97 20.21
CA LEU A 95 3.04 0.37 20.12
C LEU A 95 2.40 0.63 18.75
N GLY A 96 3.04 0.18 17.67
CA GLY A 96 2.49 0.27 16.32
C GLY A 96 1.17 -0.48 16.16
N PHE A 97 1.00 -1.62 16.83
CA PHE A 97 -0.28 -2.33 16.86
C PHE A 97 -1.40 -1.50 17.50
N PHE A 98 -1.14 -0.82 18.62
CA PHE A 98 -2.15 0.03 19.27
C PHE A 98 -2.55 1.23 18.41
N PHE A 99 -1.56 1.92 17.82
CA PHE A 99 -1.83 3.03 16.90
C PHE A 99 -2.61 2.57 15.65
N ALA A 100 -2.21 1.44 15.06
CA ALA A 100 -2.93 0.85 13.94
C ALA A 100 -4.37 0.47 14.32
N SER A 101 -4.59 -0.08 15.50
CA SER A 101 -5.92 -0.48 15.99
C SER A 101 -6.87 0.71 16.09
N VAL A 102 -6.42 1.82 16.69
CA VAL A 102 -7.21 3.06 16.77
C VAL A 102 -7.44 3.65 15.38
N ALA A 103 -6.42 3.66 14.52
CA ALA A 103 -6.53 4.17 13.16
C ALA A 103 -7.50 3.35 12.30
N VAL A 104 -7.57 2.03 12.48
CA VAL A 104 -8.52 1.15 11.77
C VAL A 104 -9.96 1.41 12.22
N ILE A 105 -10.20 1.68 13.50
CA ILE A 105 -11.54 2.06 13.98
C ILE A 105 -11.99 3.36 13.27
N GLY A 106 -11.14 4.38 13.27
CA GLY A 106 -11.45 5.66 12.60
C GLY A 106 -11.59 5.51 11.08
N GLY A 107 -10.60 4.88 10.43
CA GLY A 107 -10.56 4.68 8.99
C GLY A 107 -11.69 3.79 8.48
N GLY A 108 -12.01 2.71 9.19
CA GLY A 108 -13.14 1.84 8.88
C GLY A 108 -14.49 2.54 9.03
N THR A 109 -14.65 3.39 10.04
CA THR A 109 -15.87 4.19 10.22
C THR A 109 -16.06 5.18 9.08
N ILE A 110 -15.00 5.91 8.70
CA ILE A 110 -15.04 6.84 7.56
C ILE A 110 -15.36 6.10 6.27
N LEU A 111 -14.71 4.96 6.03
CA LEU A 111 -14.97 4.12 4.86
C LEU A 111 -16.45 3.72 4.80
N ASN A 112 -17.02 3.22 5.89
CA ASN A 112 -18.42 2.81 5.92
C ASN A 112 -19.40 3.96 5.65
N LEU A 113 -19.16 5.15 6.23
CA LEU A 113 -20.00 6.32 6.02
C LEU A 113 -19.93 6.83 4.57
N LEU A 114 -18.72 6.98 4.04
CA LEU A 114 -18.52 7.49 2.68
C LEU A 114 -18.98 6.48 1.63
N PHE A 115 -18.74 5.18 1.84
CA PHE A 115 -19.15 4.14 0.90
C PHE A 115 -20.67 4.00 0.82
N ALA A 116 -21.39 4.11 1.95
CA ALA A 116 -22.84 4.13 1.95
C ALA A 116 -23.40 5.28 1.09
N SER A 117 -22.82 6.48 1.23
CA SER A 117 -23.20 7.64 0.42
C SER A 117 -22.85 7.47 -1.06
N ALA A 118 -21.68 6.90 -1.38
CA ALA A 118 -21.27 6.63 -2.76
C ALA A 118 -22.19 5.61 -3.45
N LEU A 119 -22.59 4.56 -2.71
CA LEU A 119 -23.51 3.54 -3.21
C LEU A 119 -24.92 4.11 -3.41
N ALA A 120 -25.41 4.96 -2.51
CA ALA A 120 -26.72 5.61 -2.65
C ALA A 120 -26.77 6.52 -3.90
N ASN A 121 -25.74 7.34 -4.12
CA ASN A 121 -25.67 8.21 -5.29
C ASN A 121 -25.54 7.43 -6.61
N ALA A 122 -24.79 6.34 -6.62
CA ALA A 122 -24.59 5.54 -7.83
C ALA A 122 -25.80 4.68 -8.25
N ASN A 123 -26.74 4.45 -7.33
CA ASN A 123 -27.99 3.72 -7.59
C ASN A 123 -29.20 4.66 -7.73
N ALA A 124 -29.01 5.98 -7.71
CA ALA A 124 -30.10 6.97 -7.79
C ALA A 124 -30.91 6.88 -9.09
N ASP A 125 -30.27 6.54 -10.22
CA ASP A 125 -30.93 6.45 -11.53
C ASP A 125 -31.40 5.05 -11.93
N SER A 126 -31.05 3.99 -11.17
CA SER A 126 -31.45 2.62 -11.52
C SER A 126 -31.22 1.64 -10.36
N ILE A 127 -32.22 0.81 -10.05
CA ILE A 127 -32.01 -0.45 -9.33
C ILE A 127 -31.23 -1.36 -10.27
N VAL A 128 -29.92 -1.49 -10.06
CA VAL A 128 -29.09 -2.22 -11.00
C VAL A 128 -28.83 -3.63 -10.50
N GLY A 129 -29.13 -4.60 -11.36
CA GLY A 129 -29.14 -6.03 -11.08
C GLY A 129 -27.86 -6.62 -10.49
N LEU A 130 -27.94 -7.91 -10.16
CA LEU A 130 -26.98 -8.73 -9.41
C LEU A 130 -25.49 -8.42 -9.70
N PHE A 131 -25.13 -8.18 -10.96
CA PHE A 131 -23.76 -7.87 -11.36
C PHE A 131 -23.21 -6.54 -10.82
N LYS A 132 -24.01 -5.46 -10.76
CA LYS A 132 -23.55 -4.18 -10.18
C LYS A 132 -23.38 -4.28 -8.66
N MET A 133 -24.24 -5.04 -7.98
CA MET A 133 -24.09 -5.29 -6.54
C MET A 133 -22.79 -6.06 -6.22
N ILE A 134 -22.47 -7.09 -7.01
CA ILE A 134 -21.20 -7.83 -6.88
C ILE A 134 -20.02 -6.89 -7.15
N GLY A 135 -20.12 -6.01 -8.16
CA GLY A 135 -19.09 -5.02 -8.47
C GLY A 135 -18.81 -4.03 -7.32
N TRP A 136 -19.86 -3.49 -6.70
CA TRP A 136 -19.70 -2.63 -5.52
C TRP A 136 -19.09 -3.38 -4.34
N LEU A 137 -19.52 -4.62 -4.09
CA LEU A 137 -18.95 -5.45 -3.04
C LEU A 137 -17.45 -5.73 -3.25
N MET A 138 -17.03 -5.98 -4.49
CA MET A 138 -15.62 -6.14 -4.86
C MET A 138 -14.79 -4.88 -4.55
N ILE A 139 -15.31 -3.71 -4.89
CA ILE A 139 -14.64 -2.43 -4.62
C ILE A 139 -14.51 -2.21 -3.10
N TYR A 140 -15.60 -2.43 -2.35
CA TYR A 140 -15.59 -2.33 -0.90
C TYR A 140 -14.53 -3.26 -0.28
N ALA A 141 -14.56 -4.53 -0.66
CA ALA A 141 -13.64 -5.54 -0.15
C ALA A 141 -12.18 -5.17 -0.45
N ARG A 142 -11.91 -4.62 -1.63
CA ARG A 142 -10.56 -4.20 -2.01
C ARG A 142 -10.07 -3.01 -1.19
N ILE A 143 -10.90 -1.98 -1.02
CA ILE A 143 -10.55 -0.79 -0.24
C ILE A 143 -10.38 -1.17 1.24
N ALA A 144 -11.28 -1.97 1.80
CA ALA A 144 -11.20 -2.43 3.18
C ALA A 144 -9.92 -3.25 3.42
N THR A 145 -9.62 -4.22 2.55
CA THR A 145 -8.41 -5.05 2.66
C THR A 145 -7.15 -4.20 2.52
N PHE A 146 -7.11 -3.28 1.55
CA PHE A 146 -5.98 -2.37 1.36
C PHE A 146 -5.80 -1.41 2.55
N GLY A 147 -6.89 -0.81 3.05
CA GLY A 147 -6.86 0.11 4.19
C GLY A 147 -6.35 -0.58 5.45
N VAL A 148 -6.90 -1.74 5.79
CA VAL A 148 -6.50 -2.49 7.00
C VAL A 148 -5.06 -2.99 6.90
N THR A 149 -4.65 -3.54 5.75
CA THR A 149 -3.24 -3.95 5.56
C THR A 149 -2.28 -2.78 5.61
N ARG A 150 -2.65 -1.61 5.08
CA ARG A 150 -1.80 -0.41 5.13
C ARG A 150 -1.66 0.14 6.54
N LEU A 151 -2.75 0.18 7.31
CA LEU A 151 -2.78 0.68 8.67
C LEU A 151 -2.02 -0.26 9.62
N PHE A 152 -2.27 -1.58 9.57
CA PHE A 152 -1.51 -2.55 10.35
C PHE A 152 -0.07 -2.74 9.87
N GLY A 153 0.27 -2.32 8.65
CA GLY A 153 1.67 -2.23 8.22
C GLY A 153 2.52 -1.33 9.13
N LEU A 154 1.91 -0.32 9.76
CA LEU A 154 2.56 0.52 10.76
C LEU A 154 3.13 -0.31 11.92
N GLN A 155 2.48 -1.42 12.28
CA GLN A 155 2.97 -2.32 13.33
C GLN A 155 4.38 -2.83 13.06
N ALA A 156 4.71 -3.15 11.80
CA ALA A 156 6.05 -3.63 11.45
C ALA A 156 7.02 -2.48 11.18
N SER A 157 6.55 -1.40 10.56
CA SER A 157 7.41 -0.30 10.09
C SER A 157 7.59 0.84 11.11
N LEU A 158 6.87 0.86 12.23
CA LEU A 158 7.01 1.92 13.24
C LEU A 158 8.42 1.94 13.83
N ALA A 159 8.98 0.76 14.09
CA ALA A 159 10.35 0.63 14.56
C ALA A 159 11.33 1.32 13.59
N ASP A 160 11.19 1.02 12.29
CA ASP A 160 12.01 1.64 11.26
C ASP A 160 11.90 3.17 11.30
N TYR A 161 10.68 3.71 11.36
CA TYR A 161 10.45 5.17 11.38
C TYR A 161 11.04 5.88 12.60
N VAL A 162 10.96 5.28 13.78
CA VAL A 162 11.53 5.86 15.00
C VAL A 162 13.06 5.85 14.95
N ILE A 163 13.64 4.74 14.50
CA ILE A 163 15.10 4.59 14.40
C ILE A 163 15.67 5.48 13.28
N SER A 164 14.98 5.57 12.15
CA SER A 164 15.35 6.43 11.02
C SER A 164 15.35 7.91 11.41
N PHE A 165 14.45 8.29 12.33
CA PHE A 165 14.40 9.62 12.91
C PHE A 165 15.58 9.87 13.87
N LEU A 166 15.90 8.93 14.75
CA LEU A 166 17.05 9.01 15.65
C LEU A 166 18.39 9.08 14.89
N GLY A 167 18.49 8.41 13.74
CA GLY A 167 19.69 8.39 12.90
C GLY A 167 19.88 9.62 11.99
N GLY A 168 19.01 10.64 12.06
CA GLY A 168 19.20 11.96 11.43
C GLY A 168 19.20 12.02 9.89
N ARG A 169 19.15 10.89 9.17
CA ARG A 169 19.30 10.84 7.70
C ARG A 169 18.01 10.58 6.92
N GLU A 170 16.94 10.12 7.57
CA GLU A 170 15.76 9.58 6.86
C GLU A 170 14.43 10.27 7.17
N GLY A 171 14.32 11.09 8.21
CA GLY A 171 13.11 11.87 8.49
C GLY A 171 12.69 12.81 7.34
N ALA A 172 13.67 13.34 6.59
CA ALA A 172 13.41 14.17 5.41
C ALA A 172 13.01 13.36 4.16
N ASN A 173 13.51 12.12 4.01
CA ASN A 173 13.26 11.27 2.84
C ASN A 173 11.88 10.60 2.86
N LEU A 174 11.31 10.36 4.05
CA LEU A 174 9.96 9.79 4.19
C LEU A 174 8.87 10.75 3.69
N MET A 175 8.99 12.03 4.02
CA MET A 175 8.05 13.07 3.57
C MET A 175 8.28 13.44 2.10
N GLY A 176 9.54 13.48 1.66
CA GLY A 176 9.91 13.67 0.24
C GLY A 176 9.42 12.53 -0.65
N GLY A 177 9.64 11.27 -0.27
CA GLY A 177 9.22 10.09 -1.03
C GLY A 177 7.70 9.89 -1.10
N MET A 178 6.95 10.31 -0.07
CA MET A 178 5.49 10.33 -0.12
C MET A 178 4.97 11.39 -1.10
N VAL A 179 5.58 12.58 -1.10
CA VAL A 179 5.28 13.66 -2.05
C VAL A 179 5.68 13.27 -3.48
N ASP A 180 6.79 12.57 -3.68
CA ASP A 180 7.25 12.11 -4.99
C ASP A 180 6.42 10.95 -5.53
N ASN A 181 5.96 10.03 -4.67
CA ASN A 181 4.99 9.01 -5.07
C ASN A 181 3.61 9.61 -5.39
N MET A 182 3.18 10.64 -4.65
CA MET A 182 1.94 11.36 -4.93
C MET A 182 2.07 12.14 -6.25
N LYS A 183 3.16 12.86 -6.48
CA LYS A 183 3.47 13.52 -7.76
C LYS A 183 3.63 12.52 -8.90
N GLY A 184 4.22 11.36 -8.65
CA GLY A 184 4.35 10.27 -9.62
C GLY A 184 2.99 9.64 -9.97
N MET A 185 2.09 9.52 -9.01
CA MET A 185 0.73 9.00 -9.22
C MET A 185 -0.17 10.04 -9.93
N PHE A 186 -0.06 11.32 -9.59
CA PHE A 186 -0.74 12.41 -10.30
C PHE A 186 -0.13 12.67 -11.71
N GLY A 187 1.18 12.51 -11.87
CA GLY A 187 1.88 12.58 -13.16
C GLY A 187 1.61 11.35 -14.04
N ALA A 188 1.43 10.17 -13.45
CA ALA A 188 0.97 8.97 -14.13
C ALA A 188 -0.52 9.05 -14.51
N ALA A 189 -1.36 9.67 -13.69
CA ALA A 189 -2.75 9.97 -14.04
C ALA A 189 -2.86 10.99 -15.20
N GLY A 190 -1.93 11.95 -15.28
CA GLY A 190 -1.84 12.90 -16.40
C GLY A 190 -1.24 12.30 -17.68
N SER A 191 -0.34 11.31 -17.59
CA SER A 191 0.34 10.68 -18.74
C SER A 191 -0.28 9.35 -19.19
N GLY A 192 -1.13 8.73 -18.38
CA GLY A 192 -1.83 7.49 -18.69
C GLY A 192 -2.83 7.60 -19.85
N ALA A 193 -3.28 8.82 -20.17
CA ALA A 193 -4.14 9.09 -21.33
C ALA A 193 -3.38 9.07 -22.68
N GLN A 194 -2.04 9.14 -22.68
CA GLN A 194 -1.22 9.16 -23.91
C GLN A 194 -0.59 7.80 -24.26
N ARG A 195 -0.71 6.78 -23.39
CA ARG A 195 -0.06 5.47 -23.58
C ARG A 195 -1.04 4.31 -23.76
N THR A 196 -2.19 4.56 -24.38
CA THR A 196 -2.99 3.48 -24.97
C THR A 196 -2.30 3.00 -26.26
N PRO A 197 -1.83 1.74 -26.33
CA PRO A 197 -1.25 1.21 -27.56
C PRO A 197 -2.36 1.09 -28.61
N GLY A 198 -2.39 2.01 -29.59
CA GLY A 198 -3.33 1.94 -30.71
C GLY A 198 -3.91 3.27 -31.18
N VAL A 199 -3.80 4.36 -30.42
CA VAL A 199 -4.29 5.67 -30.89
C VAL A 199 -3.21 6.38 -31.70
N LYS A 200 -3.24 6.19 -33.02
CA LYS A 200 -2.53 7.08 -33.95
C LYS A 200 -3.18 8.46 -33.88
N LEU A 201 -2.66 9.35 -33.03
CA LEU A 201 -2.90 10.78 -33.16
C LEU A 201 -2.25 11.23 -34.47
N GLN A 202 -3.10 11.36 -35.48
CA GLN A 202 -2.74 11.89 -36.79
C GLN A 202 -2.23 13.33 -36.60
N PRO A 203 -1.05 13.69 -37.09
CA PRO A 203 -0.60 15.08 -37.06
C PRO A 203 -1.60 15.89 -37.88
N ARG A 204 -2.30 16.82 -37.23
CA ARG A 204 -3.16 17.78 -37.91
C ARG A 204 -2.27 18.61 -38.84
N LYS A 205 -2.40 18.34 -40.14
CA LYS A 205 -1.81 19.10 -41.24
C LYS A 205 -2.18 20.59 -41.03
N PRO A 206 -1.21 21.52 -40.95
CA PRO A 206 -1.55 22.93 -40.96
C PRO A 206 -2.17 23.24 -42.32
N GLY A 207 -3.43 23.68 -42.30
CA GLY A 207 -4.15 24.10 -43.49
C GLY A 207 -3.44 25.28 -44.14
N ALA A 208 -3.27 25.19 -45.44
CA ALA A 208 -2.85 26.29 -46.28
C ALA A 208 -3.92 27.40 -46.30
N GLY A 209 -3.45 28.65 -46.29
CA GLY A 209 -4.23 29.89 -46.38
C GLY A 209 -3.89 30.79 -45.20
N GLY A 210 -3.26 31.95 -45.34
CA GLY A 210 -2.90 32.77 -46.49
C GLY A 210 -2.57 34.15 -45.94
N ASN A 211 -1.61 34.83 -46.58
CA ASN A 211 -1.27 36.25 -46.47
C ASN A 211 -0.76 36.85 -45.14
N GLY A 212 0.50 37.32 -45.22
CA GLY A 212 0.85 38.72 -44.94
C GLY A 212 1.07 39.11 -43.48
N ASP A 213 2.31 39.12 -43.03
CA ASP A 213 3.12 40.35 -42.94
C ASP A 213 4.42 40.08 -42.17
N GLY A 214 5.53 40.53 -42.75
CA GLY A 214 6.84 40.50 -42.11
C GLY A 214 6.98 41.62 -41.07
N ILE A 215 8.00 41.51 -40.23
CA ILE A 215 9.14 42.44 -40.12
C ILE A 215 10.23 41.73 -39.30
N GLN A 216 11.47 42.09 -39.66
CA GLN A 216 12.79 41.61 -39.23
C GLN A 216 13.05 41.69 -37.73
#